data_AF-A0A8H2NYG3-F1
#
_entry.id   AF-A0A8H2NYG3-F1
#
_cell.length_a   1.000
_cell.length_b   1.000
_cell.length_c   1.000
_cell.angle_alpha   90.00
_cell.angle_beta   90.00
_cell.angle_gamma   90.00
#
_symmetry.space_group_name_H-M   'P 1'
#
loop_
_entity.id
_entity.type
_entity.pdbx_description
1 polymer ?
#
loop_
_entity_poly.entity_id
_entity_poly.type
_entity_poly.pdbx_seq_one_letter_code
_entity_poly.pdbx_strand_id
1 'polypeptide(L)'
;MASGALRDSTANVAVATTGILGPEDVDGIPAGTICFAWAFQTRQGRSVFSQQSRFFGTRSEVQLLAAEHALKLLPHFHQRALAGAQDPGALDER
;
A
#
# COMPACT_ATOMS: atom_id res chain seq x y z
N MET A 1 1.22 3.06 8.48
CA MET A 1 1.97 1.76 8.49
C MET A 1 3.24 1.82 7.64
N ALA A 2 3.18 1.97 6.31
CA ALA A 2 4.36 1.92 5.43
C ALA A 2 5.46 2.94 5.81
N SER A 3 5.08 4.20 6.09
CA SER A 3 6.02 5.23 6.57
C SER A 3 6.66 4.90 7.93
N GLY A 4 5.95 4.20 8.81
CA GLY A 4 6.53 3.74 10.07
C GLY A 4 7.58 2.66 9.82
N ALA A 5 7.20 1.61 9.08
CA ALA A 5 8.10 0.51 8.73
C ALA A 5 9.36 0.97 7.97
N LEU A 6 9.22 1.94 7.05
CA LEU A 6 10.36 2.52 6.33
C LEU A 6 11.29 3.33 7.26
N ARG A 7 10.75 3.99 8.29
CA ARG A 7 11.56 4.76 9.25
C ARG A 7 12.29 3.83 10.22
N ASP A 8 11.63 2.76 10.65
CA ASP A 8 12.10 1.88 11.71
C ASP A 8 12.93 0.68 11.16
N SER A 9 13.34 0.73 9.90
CA SER A 9 14.17 -0.29 9.25
C SER A 9 15.28 0.32 8.40
N THR A 10 16.24 -0.50 7.96
CA THR A 10 17.30 -0.09 7.01
C THR A 10 16.86 -0.23 5.54
N ALA A 11 15.58 -0.48 5.29
CA ALA A 11 15.05 -0.64 3.93
C ALA A 11 14.91 0.71 3.22
N ASN A 12 14.97 0.70 1.89
CA ASN A 12 14.65 1.85 1.06
C ASN A 12 13.22 1.80 0.50
N VAL A 13 12.50 0.71 0.77
CA VAL A 13 11.11 0.52 0.37
C VAL A 13 10.37 -0.20 1.49
N ALA A 14 9.12 0.21 1.74
CA ALA A 14 8.20 -0.51 2.61
C ALA A 14 6.82 -0.56 1.94
N VAL A 15 6.19 -1.73 2.01
CA VAL A 15 4.83 -1.95 1.53
C VAL A 15 3.96 -2.35 2.71
N ALA A 16 2.78 -1.73 2.82
CA ALA A 16 1.80 -2.10 3.82
C ALA A 16 0.47 -2.42 3.14
N THR A 17 -0.18 -3.48 3.63
CA THR A 17 -1.54 -3.85 3.25
C THR A 17 -2.38 -3.96 4.51
N THR A 18 -3.62 -3.45 4.45
CA THR A 18 -4.60 -3.58 5.53
C THR A 18 -5.98 -3.72 4.90
N GLY A 19 -6.84 -4.58 5.44
CA GLY A 19 -8.20 -4.69 4.93
C GLY A 19 -8.92 -5.96 5.32
N ILE A 20 -10.11 -6.11 4.76
CA ILE A 20 -11.07 -7.17 5.10
C ILE A 20 -10.98 -8.25 4.04
N LEU A 21 -10.42 -9.41 4.39
CA LEU A 21 -10.28 -10.54 3.47
C LEU A 21 -11.59 -11.30 3.21
N GLY A 22 -12.64 -11.00 3.99
CA GLY A 22 -13.96 -11.64 3.91
C GLY A 22 -14.11 -12.91 4.76
N PRO A 23 -15.24 -13.62 4.62
CA PRO A 23 -16.28 -13.39 3.61
C PRO A 23 -17.28 -12.27 3.96
N GLU A 24 -17.32 -11.84 5.22
CA GLU A 24 -18.29 -10.85 5.71
C GLU A 24 -17.77 -9.42 5.58
N ASP A 25 -18.71 -8.50 5.37
CA ASP A 25 -18.47 -7.07 5.50
C ASP A 25 -18.21 -6.74 6.97
N VAL A 26 -17.37 -5.73 7.24
CA VAL A 26 -17.03 -5.30 8.60
C VAL A 26 -17.27 -3.81 8.71
N ASP A 27 -18.12 -3.39 9.65
CA ASP A 27 -18.46 -1.98 9.89
C ASP A 27 -18.88 -1.20 8.62
N GLY A 28 -19.60 -1.87 7.71
CA GLY A 28 -20.02 -1.29 6.42
C GLY A 28 -18.93 -1.25 5.34
N ILE A 29 -17.73 -1.75 5.62
CA ILE A 29 -16.65 -1.93 4.63
C ILE A 29 -16.85 -3.28 3.93
N PRO A 30 -17.00 -3.30 2.59
CA PRO A 30 -17.24 -4.54 1.88
C PRO A 30 -16.08 -5.54 1.98
N ALA A 31 -16.40 -6.83 2.13
CA ALA A 31 -15.44 -7.91 2.05
C ALA A 31 -14.60 -7.82 0.76
N GLY A 32 -13.31 -8.05 0.90
CA GLY A 32 -12.32 -7.94 -0.16
C GLY A 32 -11.70 -6.55 -0.31
N THR A 33 -12.15 -5.54 0.46
CA THR A 33 -11.57 -4.19 0.41
C THR A 33 -10.23 -4.15 1.11
N ILE A 34 -9.18 -3.83 0.36
CA ILE A 34 -7.80 -3.73 0.83
C ILE A 34 -7.23 -2.35 0.50
N CYS A 35 -6.65 -1.72 1.50
CA CYS A 35 -5.85 -0.51 1.38
C CYS A 35 -4.36 -0.88 1.29
N PHE A 36 -3.67 -0.22 0.37
CA PHE A 36 -2.25 -0.40 0.07
C PHE A 36 -1.51 0.90 0.32
N ALA A 37 -0.26 0.78 0.78
CA ALA A 37 0.68 1.89 0.80
C ALA A 37 2.08 1.43 0.40
N TRP A 38 2.75 2.24 -0.42
CA TRP A 38 4.15 2.06 -0.81
C TRP A 38 4.92 3.30 -0.38
N ALA A 39 5.91 3.11 0.51
CA ALA A 39 6.82 4.15 0.94
C ALA A 39 8.21 3.89 0.36
N PHE A 40 8.85 4.91 -0.18
CA PHE A 40 10.19 4.84 -0.77
C PHE A 40 11.09 5.88 -0.13
N GLN A 41 12.33 5.51 0.14
CA GLN A 41 13.42 6.44 0.45
C GLN A 41 14.35 6.50 -0.76
N THR A 42 14.38 7.64 -1.44
CA THR A 42 15.25 7.89 -2.60
C THR A 42 16.18 9.08 -2.33
N ARG A 43 17.03 9.42 -3.30
CA ARG A 43 17.85 10.64 -3.24
C ARG A 43 17.01 11.92 -3.30
N GLN A 44 15.79 11.86 -3.85
CA GLN A 44 14.85 12.98 -3.86
C GLN A 44 14.12 13.16 -2.51
N GLY A 45 14.34 12.24 -1.57
CA GLY A 45 13.65 12.20 -0.28
C GLY A 45 12.67 11.03 -0.19
N ARG A 46 11.78 11.13 0.80
CA ARG A 46 10.76 10.13 1.09
C ARG A 46 9.51 10.40 0.26
N SER A 47 9.01 9.40 -0.47
CA SER A 47 7.70 9.44 -1.15
C SER A 47 6.80 8.35 -0.61
N VAL A 48 5.50 8.65 -0.51
CA VAL A 48 4.46 7.69 -0.12
C VAL A 48 3.34 7.74 -1.14
N PHE A 49 2.83 6.58 -1.52
CA PHE A 49 1.68 6.41 -2.40
C PHE A 49 0.68 5.48 -1.75
N SER A 50 -0.61 5.71 -1.98
CA SER A 50 -1.67 4.83 -1.47
C SER A 50 -2.69 4.48 -2.55
N GLN A 51 -3.33 3.33 -2.40
CA GLN A 51 -4.44 2.91 -3.25
C GLN A 51 -5.39 2.01 -2.46
N GLN A 52 -6.68 2.08 -2.77
CA GLN A 52 -7.67 1.12 -2.31
C GLN A 52 -8.14 0.27 -3.49
N SER A 53 -8.24 -1.05 -3.30
CA SER A 53 -8.78 -1.98 -4.28
C SER A 53 -9.68 -3.01 -3.60
N ARG A 54 -10.66 -3.54 -4.33
CA ARG A 54 -11.50 -4.65 -3.86
C ARG A 54 -11.21 -5.91 -4.68
N PHE A 55 -10.98 -7.02 -3.99
CA PHE A 55 -10.78 -8.33 -4.61
C PHE A 55 -11.92 -9.28 -4.25
N PHE A 56 -12.10 -10.31 -5.06
CA PHE A 56 -13.18 -11.29 -4.89
C PHE A 56 -12.59 -12.69 -4.86
N GLY A 57 -13.18 -13.54 -4.02
CA GLY A 57 -12.74 -14.92 -3.81
C GLY A 57 -12.85 -15.32 -2.34
N THR A 58 -12.35 -16.50 -2.03
CA THR A 58 -12.12 -16.96 -0.67
C THR A 58 -11.10 -16.06 0.05
N ARG A 59 -11.08 -16.13 1.38
CA ARG A 59 -10.11 -15.41 2.22
C ARG A 59 -8.67 -15.55 1.71
N SER A 60 -8.26 -16.77 1.36
CA SER A 60 -6.92 -17.08 0.88
C SER A 60 -6.65 -16.53 -0.52
N GLU A 61 -7.63 -16.57 -1.42
CA GLU A 61 -7.51 -15.98 -2.76
C GLU A 61 -7.39 -14.46 -2.69
N VAL A 62 -8.23 -13.80 -1.88
CA VAL A 62 -8.14 -12.35 -1.66
C VAL A 62 -6.77 -11.96 -1.11
N GLN A 63 -6.23 -12.73 -0.15
CA GLN A 63 -4.91 -12.47 0.41
C GLN A 63 -3.80 -12.60 -0.64
N LEU A 64 -3.84 -13.65 -1.46
CA LEU A 64 -2.86 -13.87 -2.53
C LEU A 64 -2.95 -12.77 -3.58
N LEU A 65 -4.15 -12.46 -4.08
CA LEU A 65 -4.38 -11.41 -5.07
C LEU A 65 -3.92 -10.04 -4.58
N ALA A 66 -4.19 -9.71 -3.31
CA ALA A 66 -3.72 -8.48 -2.69
C ALA A 66 -2.19 -8.42 -2.61
N ALA A 67 -1.54 -9.49 -2.16
CA ALA A 67 -0.08 -9.56 -2.10
C ALA A 67 0.56 -9.40 -3.49
N GLU A 68 0.03 -10.09 -4.50
CA GLU A 68 0.48 -9.95 -5.89
C GLU A 68 0.27 -8.53 -6.41
N HIS A 69 -0.89 -7.93 -6.17
CA HIS A 69 -1.20 -6.56 -6.58
C HIS A 69 -0.20 -5.56 -6.00
N ALA A 70 0.11 -5.72 -4.70
CA ALA A 70 1.08 -4.90 -3.99
C ALA A 70 2.48 -4.96 -4.65
N LEU A 71 2.93 -6.17 -4.99
CA LEU A 71 4.23 -6.38 -5.62
C LEU A 71 4.25 -5.92 -7.08
N LYS A 72 3.18 -6.16 -7.85
CA LYS A 72 3.05 -5.76 -9.26
C LYS A 72 3.14 -4.25 -9.46
N LEU A 73 2.63 -3.45 -8.52
CA LEU A 73 2.68 -1.98 -8.59
C LEU A 73 3.95 -1.36 -8.01
N LEU A 74 4.81 -2.13 -7.33
CA LEU A 74 6.02 -1.61 -6.71
C LEU A 74 6.96 -0.93 -7.72
N PRO A 75 7.25 -1.51 -8.91
CA PRO A 75 8.06 -0.82 -9.92
C PRO A 75 7.42 0.48 -10.41
N HIS A 76 6.10 0.52 -10.60
CA HIS A 76 5.38 1.70 -11.06
C HIS A 76 5.56 2.87 -10.07
N PHE A 77 5.30 2.63 -8.78
CA PHE A 77 5.45 3.68 -7.77
C PHE A 77 6.90 4.03 -7.48
N HIS A 78 7.83 3.08 -7.61
CA HIS A 78 9.26 3.38 -7.52
C HIS A 78 9.71 4.35 -8.62
N GLN A 79 9.29 4.15 -9.87
CA GLN A 79 9.60 5.08 -10.96
C GLN A 79 9.04 6.48 -10.70
N ARG A 80 7.82 6.56 -10.16
CA ARG A 80 7.22 7.83 -9.75
C ARG A 80 8.00 8.50 -8.61
N ALA A 81 8.45 7.74 -7.61
CA ALA A 81 9.29 8.26 -6.53
C ALA A 81 10.62 8.82 -7.06
N LEU A 82 11.26 8.11 -8.00
CA LEU A 82 12.50 8.58 -8.65
C LEU A 82 12.30 9.86 -9.46
N ALA A 83 11.09 10.09 -9.98
CA ALA A 83 10.70 11.32 -10.66
C ALA A 83 10.30 12.46 -9.70
N GLY A 84 10.38 12.26 -8.38
CA GLY A 84 10.00 13.25 -7.38
C GLY A 84 8.51 13.35 -7.09
N ALA A 85 7.70 12.40 -7.58
CA ALA A 85 6.28 12.41 -7.31
C ALA A 85 5.99 12.08 -5.84
N GLN A 86 4.95 12.74 -5.33
CA GLN A 86 4.38 12.56 -4.00
C GLN A 86 2.86 12.39 -4.17
N ASP A 87 2.23 11.61 -3.30
CA ASP A 87 0.77 11.58 -3.21
C ASP A 87 0.30 12.70 -2.26
N PRO A 88 -0.43 13.73 -2.73
CA PRO A 88 -0.84 14.85 -1.88
C PRO A 88 -1.74 14.46 -0.71
N GLY A 89 -2.36 13.26 -0.75
CA GLY A 89 -3.19 12.75 0.35
C GLY A 89 -2.43 12.02 1.47
N ALA A 90 -1.12 11.78 1.32
CA ALA A 90 -0.36 10.94 2.25
C ALA A 90 0.40 11.71 3.36
N LEU A 91 0.27 13.04 3.42
CA LEU A 91 1.04 13.91 4.31
C LEU A 91 0.20 14.83 5.23
N ASP A 92 -1.11 14.61 5.36
CA ASP A 92 -1.89 15.39 6.33
C ASP A 92 -1.77 14.79 7.74
N GLU A 93 -0.60 14.97 8.33
CA GLU A 93 -0.33 14.82 9.77
C GLU A 93 0.21 16.16 10.27
N ARG A 94 -0.68 17.11 10.57
CA ARG A 94 -0.42 18.23 11.48
C ARG A 94 -0.97 17.91 12.86
#